data_AF-A0A377XW67-F1
#
_entry.id   AF-A0A377XW67-F1
#
_cell.length_a   1.000
_cell.length_b   1.000
_cell.length_c   1.000
_cell.angle_alpha   90.00
_cell.angle_beta   90.00
_cell.angle_gamma   90.00
#
_symmetry.space_group_name_H-M   'P 1'
#
loop_
_entity.id
_entity.type
_entity.pdbx_description
1 polymer ?
#
loop_
_entity_poly.entity_id
_entity_poly.type
_entity_poly.pdbx_seq_one_letter_code
_entity_poly.pdbx_strand_id
1 'polypeptide(L)' 'MMVATRNAPAVKPLDITEPEGKNYTITGDTIHWQNWDFHLRLNSRVGPILSTVTYNDNGTKRQVMYEGSLGG' A
#
# COMPACT_ATOMS: atom_id res chain seq x y z
N MET A 1 -16.75 15.61 -37.28
CA MET A 1 -16.16 14.35 -37.79
C MET A 1 -15.68 13.54 -36.60
N MET A 2 -15.92 12.23 -36.60
CA MET A 2 -16.20 11.33 -35.46
C MET A 2 -15.07 11.12 -34.44
N VAL A 3 -15.42 11.10 -33.14
CA VAL A 3 -14.58 10.50 -32.08
C VAL A 3 -14.81 8.99 -32.12
N ALA A 4 -13.77 8.21 -32.43
CA ALA A 4 -13.85 6.76 -32.40
C ALA A 4 -13.97 6.28 -30.94
N THR A 5 -15.18 5.94 -30.51
CA THR A 5 -15.39 5.26 -29.23
C THR A 5 -14.86 3.84 -29.37
N ARG A 6 -13.70 3.56 -28.75
CA ARG A 6 -13.14 2.21 -28.61
C ARG A 6 -14.17 1.31 -27.92
N ASN A 7 -14.90 0.50 -28.70
CA ASN A 7 -15.81 -0.53 -28.19
C ASN A 7 -14.98 -1.68 -27.62
N ALA A 8 -14.62 -1.58 -26.35
CA ALA A 8 -14.11 -2.74 -25.62
C ALA A 8 -15.30 -3.70 -25.38
N PRO A 9 -15.14 -5.01 -25.61
CA PRO A 9 -16.19 -5.98 -25.29
C PRO A 9 -16.52 -5.91 -23.79
N ALA A 10 -17.81 -6.00 -23.46
CA ALA A 10 -18.28 -5.95 -22.08
C ALA A 10 -17.69 -7.13 -21.27
N VAL A 11 -17.04 -6.81 -20.15
CA VAL A 11 -16.48 -7.79 -19.21
C VAL A 11 -17.49 -8.01 -18.09
N LYS A 12 -17.61 -9.24 -17.59
CA LYS A 12 -18.42 -9.53 -16.40
C LYS A 12 -17.88 -8.72 -15.20
N PRO A 13 -18.75 -8.22 -14.30
CA PRO A 13 -18.31 -7.48 -13.13
C PRO A 13 -17.48 -8.36 -12.19
N LEU A 14 -16.43 -7.78 -11.63
CA LEU A 14 -15.63 -8.35 -10.55
C LEU A 14 -15.80 -7.43 -9.33
N ASP A 15 -16.46 -7.95 -8.30
CA ASP A 15 -16.65 -7.23 -7.05
C ASP A 15 -15.63 -7.73 -6.02
N ILE A 16 -14.83 -6.81 -5.49
CA ILE A 16 -13.89 -7.08 -4.38
C ILE A 16 -14.53 -6.50 -3.12
N THR A 17 -15.01 -7.37 -2.24
CA THR A 17 -15.65 -6.99 -0.98
C THR A 17 -14.90 -7.58 0.21
N GLU A 18 -14.82 -6.80 1.28
CA GLU A 18 -14.20 -7.19 2.56
C GLU A 18 -15.25 -6.97 3.67
N PRO A 19 -16.20 -7.92 3.84
CA PRO A 19 -17.36 -7.72 4.71
C PRO A 19 -17.00 -7.61 6.20
N GLU A 20 -15.87 -8.20 6.59
CA GLU A 20 -15.35 -8.17 7.98
C GLU A 20 -14.35 -7.03 8.20
N GLY A 21 -14.14 -6.17 7.20
CA GLY A 21 -13.18 -5.07 7.25
C GLY A 21 -11.79 -5.46 6.74
N LYS A 22 -10.82 -4.56 6.97
CA LYS A 22 -9.46 -4.68 6.45
C LYS A 22 -8.56 -5.45 7.42
N ASN A 23 -7.63 -6.23 6.87
CA ASN A 23 -6.57 -6.89 7.64
C ASN A 23 -5.40 -5.96 8.00
N TYR A 24 -5.46 -4.69 7.62
CA TYR A 24 -4.47 -3.67 7.97
C TYR A 24 -5.11 -2.60 8.84
N THR A 25 -4.32 -2.10 9.79
CA THR A 25 -4.70 -0.97 10.64
C THR A 25 -3.81 0.22 10.30
N ILE A 26 -4.40 1.40 10.20
CA ILE A 26 -3.68 2.65 9.98
C ILE A 26 -3.84 3.49 11.25
N THR A 27 -2.73 3.82 11.89
CA THR A 27 -2.69 4.69 13.08
C THR A 27 -1.83 5.90 12.76
N GLY A 28 -2.48 7.03 12.43
CA GLY A 28 -1.79 8.18 11.86
C GLY A 28 -1.13 7.81 10.53
N ASP A 29 0.20 7.85 10.48
CA ASP A 29 1.00 7.48 9.31
C ASP A 29 1.61 6.07 9.41
N THR A 30 1.35 5.35 10.51
CA THR A 30 1.84 3.97 10.70
C THR A 30 0.84 2.97 10.16
N ILE A 31 1.31 2.07 9.31
CA ILE A 31 0.55 0.95 8.78
C ILE A 31 1.03 -0.33 9.48
N HIS A 32 0.09 -1.01 10.12
CA HIS A 32 0.27 -2.36 10.63
C HIS A 32 -0.49 -3.33 9.73
N TRP A 33 0.21 -4.30 9.15
CA TRP A 33 -0.39 -5.31 8.29
C TRP A 33 0.26 -6.67 8.51
N GLN A 34 -0.50 -7.59 9.11
CA GLN A 34 0.01 -8.89 9.55
C GLN A 34 1.27 -8.72 10.41
N ASN A 35 2.42 -9.23 9.96
CA ASN A 35 3.69 -9.13 10.67
C ASN A 35 4.50 -7.89 10.29
N TRP A 36 3.97 -7.01 9.42
CA TRP A 36 4.66 -5.80 8.99
C TRP A 36 4.19 -4.59 9.78
N ASP A 37 5.18 -3.79 10.19
CA ASP A 37 4.96 -2.44 10.70
C ASP A 37 5.85 -1.48 9.92
N PHE A 38 5.27 -0.41 9.40
CA PHE A 38 6.02 0.63 8.73
C PHE A 38 5.28 1.98 8.77
N HIS A 39 6.04 3.06 8.61
CA HIS A 39 5.50 4.40 8.48
C HIS A 39 5.47 4.79 7.01
N LEU A 40 4.33 5.28 6.53
CA LEU A 40 4.16 5.77 5.17
C LEU A 40 3.99 7.29 5.19
N ARG A 41 4.90 8.01 4.53
CA ARG A 41 4.82 9.47 4.37
C ARG A 41 4.83 9.84 2.90
N LEU A 42 4.20 10.95 2.55
CA LEU A 42 4.21 11.48 1.18
C LEU A 42 5.14 12.70 1.09
N ASN A 43 6.01 12.69 0.09
CA ASN A 43 6.88 13.79 -0.29
C ASN A 43 6.57 14.25 -1.71
N SER A 44 6.59 15.55 -1.96
CA SER A 44 6.23 16.12 -3.28
C SER A 44 7.24 15.82 -4.39
N ARG A 45 8.50 15.49 -4.06
CA ARG A 45 9.58 15.24 -5.01
C ARG A 45 9.76 13.76 -5.31
N VAL A 46 9.78 12.92 -4.28
CA VAL A 46 10.08 11.48 -4.41
C VAL A 46 8.84 10.59 -4.24
N GLY A 47 7.69 11.18 -3.93
CA GLY A 47 6.45 10.44 -3.71
C GLY A 47 6.41 9.74 -2.35
N PRO A 48 5.95 8.47 -2.29
CA PRO A 48 5.85 7.74 -1.03
C PRO A 48 7.22 7.38 -0.48
N ILE A 49 7.40 7.63 0.82
CA ILE A 49 8.56 7.25 1.61
C ILE A 49 8.07 6.26 2.66
N LEU A 50 8.69 5.09 2.67
CA LEU A 50 8.49 4.06 3.68
C LEU A 50 9.61 4.19 4.71
N SER A 51 9.28 4.37 5.98
CA SER A 51 10.26 4.46 7.07
C SER A 51 9.99 3.45 8.17
N THR A 52 11.04 3.14 8.93
CA THR A 52 11.04 2.23 10.09
C THR A 52 10.31 0.92 9.80
N VAL A 53 10.62 0.30 8.67
CA VAL A 53 10.03 -0.97 8.26
C VAL A 53 10.59 -2.08 9.15
N THR A 54 9.70 -2.72 9.89
CA THR A 54 10.01 -3.85 10.75
C THR A 54 9.13 -5.03 10.42
N TYR A 55 9.67 -6.23 10.64
CA TYR A 55 8.96 -7.48 10.51
C TYR A 55 8.91 -8.18 11.87
N ASN A 56 7.73 -8.61 12.28
CA ASN A 56 7.53 -9.40 13.49
C ASN A 56 7.86 -10.87 13.21
N ASP A 57 9.04 -11.29 13.64
CA ASP A 57 9.50 -12.68 13.60
C ASP A 57 9.23 -13.33 14.96
N ASN A 58 8.12 -14.07 15.05
CA ASN A 58 7.72 -14.83 16.24
C ASN A 58 7.69 -14.01 17.56
N GLY A 59 7.20 -12.77 17.50
CA GLY A 59 7.10 -11.85 18.64
C GLY A 59 8.25 -10.85 18.75
N THR A 60 9.31 -11.01 17.95
CA THR A 60 10.46 -10.09 17.91
C THR A 60 10.38 -9.20 16.68
N LYS A 61 10.28 -7.87 16.88
CA LYS A 61 10.38 -6.92 15.76
C LYS A 61 11.82 -6.83 15.28
N ARG A 62 12.05 -7.26 14.03
CA ARG A 62 13.35 -7.17 13.35
C ARG A 62 13.32 -6.01 12.38
N GLN A 63 14.33 -5.15 12.46
CA GLN A 63 14.46 -4.03 11.52
C GLN A 63 14.84 -4.57 10.14
N VAL A 64 14.03 -4.22 9.13
CA VAL A 64 14.27 -4.60 7.73
C VAL A 64 14.84 -3.43 6.96
N MET A 65 14.26 -2.24 7.13
CA MET A 65 14.69 -1.03 6.42
C MET A 65 14.38 0.21 7.25
N TYR A 66 15.35 1.12 7.38
CA TYR A 66 15.12 2.38 8.08
C TYR A 66 14.34 3.38 7.21
N GLU A 67 14.71 3.54 5.94
CA GLU A 67 14.00 4.40 5.00
C GLU A 67 14.17 3.86 3.57
N GLY A 68 13.09 3.87 2.78
CA GLY A 68 13.07 3.54 1.38
C GLY A 68 12.17 4.50 0.61
N SER A 69 12.68 5.06 -0.47
CA SER A 69 11.94 5.94 -1.38
C SER A 69 12.46 5.78 -2.81
N LEU A 70 11.75 6.36 -3.78
CA LEU A 70 12.25 6.46 -5.15
C LEU A 70 13.50 7.37 -5.16
N GLY A 71 14.67 6.75 -5.31
CA GLY A 71 15.94 7.45 -5.54
C GLY A 71 16.03 7.91 -6.99
N GLY A 72 16.37 9.19 -7.17
CA GLY A 72 16.71 9.77 -8.48
C GLY A 72 18.15 9.51 -8.87
#